data_AF-A0A538ECG4-F1
#
_entry.id   AF-A0A538ECG4-F1
#
_cell.length_a   1.000
_cell.length_b   1.000
_cell.length_c   1.000
_cell.angle_alpha   90.00
_cell.angle_beta   90.00
_cell.angle_gamma   90.00
#
_symmetry.space_group_name_H-M   'P 1'
#
loop_
_entity.id
_entity.type
_entity.pdbx_description
1 polymer ?
#
loop_
_entity_poly.entity_id
_entity_poly.type
_entity_poly.pdbx_seq_one_letter_code
_entity_poly.pdbx_strand_id
1 'polypeptide(L)' 'MSGRGQVEPDEELLEDGVAFAGVAKYPARVKCALLPWMAFKDATARAVGSVAGTVGGAS' A
#
# COMPACT_ATOMS: atom_id res chain seq x y z
N MET A 1 5.96 -6.34 18.59
CA MET A 1 4.99 -6.84 17.59
C MET A 1 3.59 -6.80 18.18
N SER A 2 2.93 -5.64 18.20
CA SER A 2 1.57 -5.50 18.75
C SER A 2 0.84 -4.29 18.16
N GLY A 3 0.56 -4.32 16.86
CA GLY A 3 -0.53 -3.54 16.29
C GLY A 3 -1.79 -4.39 16.38
N ARG A 4 -2.59 -4.26 17.44
CA ARG A 4 -3.80 -5.07 17.67
C ARG A 4 -5.03 -4.58 16.90
N GLY A 5 -4.84 -3.76 15.85
CA GLY A 5 -5.96 -3.09 15.17
C GLY A 5 -6.81 -2.24 16.11
N GLN A 6 -6.22 -1.69 17.17
CA GLN A 6 -6.88 -0.86 18.19
C GLN A 6 -6.71 0.64 17.90
N VAL A 7 -6.46 0.98 16.63
CA VAL A 7 -6.42 2.38 16.18
C VAL A 7 -7.77 2.63 15.55
N GLU A 8 -8.49 3.62 16.07
CA GLU A 8 -9.71 4.10 15.42
C GLU A 8 -9.33 4.69 14.06
N PRO A 9 -9.90 4.17 12.95
CA PRO A 9 -9.61 4.69 11.63
C PRO A 9 -10.28 6.05 11.44
N ASP A 10 -9.53 7.02 10.95
CA ASP A 10 -10.04 8.35 10.62
C ASP A 10 -10.65 8.33 9.21
N GLU A 11 -11.98 8.45 9.12
CA GLU A 11 -12.74 8.43 7.86
C GLU A 11 -12.48 9.67 6.99
N GLU A 12 -12.15 10.83 7.58
CA GLU A 12 -11.85 12.05 6.81
C GLU A 12 -10.47 11.98 6.15
N LEU A 13 -9.51 11.26 6.74
CA LEU A 13 -8.17 11.08 6.18
C LEU A 13 -8.04 9.86 5.28
N LEU A 14 -8.70 8.76 5.63
CA LEU A 14 -8.54 7.48 4.93
C LEU A 14 -9.57 7.28 3.83
N GLU A 15 -10.70 7.99 3.85
CA GLU A 15 -11.81 7.82 2.91
C GLU A 15 -12.14 6.32 2.73
N ASP A 16 -12.08 5.79 1.51
CA ASP A 16 -12.32 4.36 1.19
C ASP A 16 -11.29 3.41 1.83
N GLY A 17 -10.12 3.92 2.24
CA GLY A 17 -9.09 3.19 2.96
C GLY A 17 -9.56 2.64 4.32
N VAL A 18 -10.62 3.20 4.91
CA VAL A 18 -11.22 2.69 6.15
C VAL A 18 -11.75 1.26 6.01
N ALA A 19 -12.08 0.82 4.78
CA ALA A 19 -12.53 -0.54 4.51
C ALA A 19 -11.51 -1.61 4.95
N PHE A 20 -10.22 -1.24 5.09
CA PHE A 20 -9.16 -2.13 5.56
C PHE A 20 -9.00 -2.18 7.09
N ALA A 21 -9.72 -1.36 7.88
CA ALA A 21 -9.59 -1.32 9.34
C ALA A 21 -9.85 -2.68 10.01
N GLY A 22 -10.80 -3.45 9.48
CA GLY A 22 -11.14 -4.78 9.99
C GLY A 22 -10.11 -5.88 9.69
N VAL A 23 -9.20 -5.66 8.72
CA VAL A 23 -8.26 -6.69 8.25
C VAL A 23 -7.24 -7.08 9.33
N ALA A 24 -6.91 -6.17 10.24
CA ALA A 24 -6.01 -6.44 11.36
C ALA A 24 -6.52 -7.53 12.32
N LYS A 25 -7.85 -7.77 12.38
CA LYS A 25 -8.45 -8.87 13.16
C LYS A 25 -8.22 -10.25 12.54
N TYR A 26 -7.84 -10.31 11.25
CA TYR A 26 -7.66 -11.57 10.51
C TYR A 26 -6.24 -11.65 9.90
N PRO A 27 -5.21 -11.99 10.70
CA PRO A 27 -3.81 -12.00 10.25
C PRO A 27 -3.58 -12.82 8.98
N ALA A 28 -4.31 -13.92 8.80
CA ALA A 28 -4.24 -14.77 7.62
C ALA A 28 -4.68 -14.08 6.31
N ARG A 29 -5.49 -13.00 6.39
CA ARG A 29 -6.04 -12.28 5.24
C ARG A 29 -5.35 -10.95 4.96
N VAL A 30 -4.45 -10.51 5.83
CA VAL A 30 -3.69 -9.25 5.69
C VAL A 30 -2.93 -9.19 4.37
N LYS A 31 -2.32 -10.29 3.93
CA LYS A 31 -1.58 -10.33 2.66
C LYS A 31 -2.48 -10.10 1.45
N CYS A 32 -3.65 -10.75 1.42
CA CYS A 32 -4.59 -10.61 0.30
C CYS A 32 -5.12 -9.18 0.20
N ALA A 33 -5.44 -8.56 1.33
CA ALA A 33 -5.93 -7.19 1.39
C ALA A 33 -4.88 -6.16 0.94
N LEU A 34 -3.60 -6.38 1.27
CA LEU A 34 -2.51 -5.44 0.97
C LEU A 34 -1.79 -5.71 -0.35
N LEU A 35 -2.12 -6.79 -1.07
CA LEU A 35 -1.45 -7.16 -2.32
C LEU A 35 -1.50 -6.04 -3.38
N PRO A 36 -2.65 -5.37 -3.64
CA PRO A 36 -2.69 -4.26 -4.60
C PRO A 36 -1.78 -3.09 -4.19
N TRP A 37 -1.69 -2.81 -2.89
CA TRP A 37 -0.85 -1.73 -2.37
C TRP A 37 0.65 -2.04 -2.47
N MET A 38 1.03 -3.31 -2.36
CA MET A 38 2.42 -3.73 -2.63
C MET A 38 2.77 -3.60 -4.11
N ALA A 39 1.83 -3.91 -5.01
CA ALA A 39 2.02 -3.68 -6.44
C ALA A 39 2.16 -2.18 -6.75
N PHE A 40 1.34 -1.33 -6.13
CA PHE A 40 1.48 0.11 -6.24
C PHE A 40 2.86 0.60 -5.79
N LYS A 41 3.31 0.21 -4.59
CA LYS A 41 4.65 0.56 -4.08
C LYS A 41 5.77 0.14 -5.01
N ASP A 42 5.71 -1.09 -5.54
CA ASP A 42 6.70 -1.58 -6.51
C ASP A 42 6.67 -0.75 -7.81
N ALA A 43 5.49 -0.47 -8.35
CA ALA A 43 5.34 0.38 -9.53
C ALA A 43 5.87 1.79 -9.30
N THR A 44 5.59 2.42 -8.15
CA THR A 44 6.13 3.74 -7.79
C THR A 44 7.65 3.71 -7.65
N ALA A 45 8.20 2.69 -6.99
CA ALA A 45 9.65 2.52 -6.84
C ALA A 45 10.33 2.37 -8.22
N ARG A 46 9.74 1.58 -9.11
CA ARG A 46 10.19 1.45 -10.50
C ARG A 46 10.04 2.74 -11.28
N ALA A 47 8.95 3.49 -11.12
CA ALA A 47 8.73 4.75 -11.81
C ALA A 47 9.80 5.79 -11.41
N VAL A 48 10.02 5.95 -10.10
CA VAL A 48 11.07 6.84 -9.55
C VAL A 48 12.46 6.38 -9.98
N GLY A 49 12.75 5.07 -9.96
CA GLY A 49 14.00 4.51 -10.46
C GLY A 49 14.17 4.63 -11.98
N SER A 50 13.08 4.51 -12.73
CA SER A 50 13.06 4.58 -14.21
C SER A 50 13.21 5.99 -14.74
N VAL A 51 12.83 7.02 -13.99
CA VAL A 51 13.12 8.43 -14.32
C VAL A 51 14.63 8.66 -14.47
N ALA A 52 15.48 7.88 -13.80
CA ALA A 52 16.93 7.92 -14.03
C ALA A 52 17.37 7.20 -15.33
N GLY A 53 16.54 6.32 -15.89
CA GLY A 53 16.81 5.56 -17.12
C GLY A 53 16.21 6.16 -18.40
N THR A 54 15.15 6.98 -18.32
CA THR A 54 14.48 7.56 -19.49
C THR A 54 15.22 8.72 -20.15
N VAL A 55 16.28 9.26 -19.54
CA VAL A 55 17.20 10.20 -20.22
C VAL A 55 18.15 9.47 -21.20
N GLY A 56 18.27 8.13 -21.12
CA GLY A 56 19.19 7.34 -21.95
C GLY A 56 18.54 6.40 -22.98
N GLY A 57 17.20 6.34 -23.05
CA GLY A 57 16.46 5.28 -23.75
C GLY A 57 15.62 5.70 -24.95
N ALA A 58 15.90 6.86 -25.55
CA ALA A 58 15.33 7.25 -26.83
C ALA A 58 16.42 7.18 -27.91
N SER A 59 16.68 5.97 -28.42
CA SER A 59 17.34 5.68 -29.71
C SER A 59 17.06 4.24 -30.10
#